data_AF-A0A2U9BY42-F1
#
_entry.id   AF-A0A2U9BY42-F1
#
_cell.length_a   1.000
_cell.length_b   1.000
_cell.length_c   1.000
_cell.angle_alpha   90.00
_cell.angle_beta   90.00
_cell.angle_gamma   90.00
#
_symmetry.space_group_name_H-M   'P 1'
#
loop_
_entity.id
_entity.type
_entity.pdbx_description
1 polymer ?
#
loop_
_entity_poly.entity_id
_entity_poly.type
_entity_poly.pdbx_seq_one_letter_code
_entity_poly.pdbx_strand_id
1 'polypeptide(L)'
;MSDTSEDDNEISFKLRFLGRVEVVRPDGLAILSEAAQLLETPEQYSSEKVAKKSKVHLFLSLSGIDVLESKTKFPLYTCPLSTVSFCALLPSSRKVFGFVARHPAADVHHCYLFQSKKFSPVLVSLIGDAFQASKKEESTRGGRDLIVEALRHKNKILQRENSELKRRLTGHND
;
A
#
# COMPACT_ATOMS: atom_id res chain seq x y z
N MET A 1 3.50 4.19 -29.77
CA MET A 1 3.36 5.66 -29.77
C MET A 1 2.34 6.02 -28.73
N SER A 2 2.61 7.13 -28.02
CA SER A 2 1.91 7.67 -26.84
C SER A 2 1.85 6.76 -25.62
N ASP A 3 2.99 6.73 -24.94
CA ASP A 3 3.12 6.83 -23.48
C ASP A 3 2.08 7.83 -22.95
N THR A 4 0.89 7.32 -22.60
CA THR A 4 -0.08 8.07 -21.83
C THR A 4 0.36 7.94 -20.40
N SER A 5 1.18 8.90 -19.96
CA SER A 5 1.36 9.19 -18.55
C SER A 5 -0.03 9.31 -17.94
N GLU A 6 -0.49 8.26 -17.27
CA GLU A 6 -1.55 8.40 -16.28
C GLU A 6 -1.04 9.51 -15.36
N ASP A 7 -1.76 10.65 -15.33
CA ASP A 7 -1.52 11.71 -14.35
C ASP A 7 -1.67 11.04 -12.99
N ASP A 8 -0.56 10.52 -12.46
CA ASP A 8 -0.45 10.02 -11.12
C ASP A 8 -0.79 11.23 -10.24
N ASN A 9 -2.02 11.22 -9.74
CA ASN A 9 -2.56 12.25 -8.88
C ASN A 9 -1.89 12.09 -7.50
N GLU A 10 -0.59 12.34 -7.49
CA GLU A 10 0.34 12.11 -6.39
C GLU A 10 0.48 13.39 -5.60
N ILE A 11 0.20 13.30 -4.31
CA ILE A 11 0.34 14.43 -3.38
C ILE A 11 1.58 14.24 -2.53
N SER A 12 2.33 15.31 -2.31
CA SER A 12 3.61 15.24 -1.60
C SER A 12 3.71 16.21 -0.42
N PHE A 13 4.34 15.74 0.66
CA PHE A 13 4.50 16.50 1.90
C PHE A 13 5.93 16.40 2.45
N LYS A 14 6.49 17.55 2.82
CA LYS A 14 7.77 17.61 3.56
C LYS A 14 7.52 17.40 5.04
N LEU A 15 8.10 16.34 5.60
CA LEU A 15 7.88 15.91 6.98
C LEU A 15 9.21 15.64 7.69
N ARG A 16 9.15 15.54 9.01
CA ARG A 16 10.24 14.94 9.80
C ARG A 16 9.92 13.47 10.00
N PHE A 17 10.79 12.59 9.53
CA PHE A 17 10.71 11.17 9.81
C PHE A 17 11.29 10.90 11.20
N LEU A 18 10.54 10.22 12.06
CA LEU A 18 10.99 9.87 13.41
C LEU A 18 11.71 8.53 13.42
N GLY A 19 11.20 7.56 12.65
CA GLY A 19 11.78 6.25 12.51
C GLY A 19 10.77 5.19 12.06
N ARG A 20 11.29 3.98 11.86
CA ARG A 20 10.54 2.75 11.58
C ARG A 20 10.77 1.76 12.71
N VAL A 21 9.72 1.08 13.15
CA VAL A 21 9.79 0.05 14.19
C VAL A 21 9.05 -1.19 13.69
N GLU A 22 9.64 -2.36 13.86
CA GLU A 22 8.94 -3.63 13.62
C GLU A 22 7.89 -3.84 14.71
N VAL A 23 6.67 -4.24 14.34
CA VAL A 23 5.53 -4.36 15.24
C VAL A 23 4.84 -5.70 15.06
N VAL A 24 4.32 -6.23 16.15
CA VAL A 24 3.71 -7.57 16.20
C VAL A 24 2.27 -7.58 15.65
N ARG A 25 1.58 -6.45 15.75
CA ARG A 25 0.15 -6.31 15.38
C ARG A 25 0.01 -5.43 14.14
N PRO A 26 -0.99 -5.67 13.27
CA PRO A 26 -1.25 -4.84 12.10
C PRO A 26 -2.00 -3.54 12.44
N ASP A 27 -2.70 -3.47 13.57
CA ASP A 27 -3.54 -2.33 13.93
C ASP A 27 -3.62 -2.04 15.45
N GLY A 28 -4.11 -0.84 15.76
CA GLY A 28 -4.37 -0.40 17.12
C GLY A 28 -3.52 0.80 17.54
N LEU A 29 -4.14 1.72 18.30
CA LEU A 29 -3.50 2.96 18.75
C LEU A 29 -2.26 2.72 19.63
N ALA A 30 -2.27 1.64 20.43
CA ALA A 30 -1.15 1.28 21.30
C ALA A 30 0.16 1.08 20.52
N ILE A 31 0.09 0.61 19.26
CA ILE A 31 1.26 0.42 18.40
C ILE A 31 2.04 1.73 18.24
N LEU A 32 1.36 2.85 17.99
CA LEU A 32 2.03 4.14 17.77
C LEU A 32 2.71 4.61 19.06
N SER A 33 2.08 4.40 20.21
CA SER A 33 2.65 4.75 21.51
C SER A 33 3.89 3.92 21.84
N GLU A 34 3.81 2.59 21.66
CA GLU A 34 4.93 1.67 21.86
C GLU A 34 6.09 1.99 20.90
N ALA A 35 5.81 2.17 19.61
CA ALA A 35 6.82 2.51 18.62
C ALA A 35 7.47 3.88 18.88
N ALA A 36 6.70 4.89 19.32
CA ALA A 36 7.24 6.20 19.66
C ALA A 36 8.20 6.12 20.86
N GLN A 37 7.85 5.35 21.90
CA GLN A 37 8.72 5.14 23.07
C GLN A 37 10.03 4.46 22.67
N LEU A 38 9.97 3.42 21.83
CA LEU A 38 11.15 2.71 21.34
C LEU A 38 12.11 3.62 20.54
N LEU A 39 11.58 4.59 19.79
CA LEU A 39 12.38 5.56 19.04
C LEU A 39 12.97 6.67 19.93
N GLU A 40 12.45 6.86 21.14
CA GLU A 40 12.99 7.80 22.12
C GLU A 40 14.17 7.20 22.90
N THR A 41 14.18 5.88 23.11
CA THR A 41 15.25 5.13 23.78
C THR A 41 16.38 4.75 22.80
N PRO A 42 17.57 5.37 22.86
CA PRO A 42 18.59 5.20 21.82
C PRO A 42 19.35 3.85 21.82
N GLU A 43 19.07 2.94 22.76
CA GLU A 43 20.05 1.96 23.25
C GLU A 43 19.84 0.49 22.83
N GLN A 44 18.71 0.07 22.23
CA GLN A 44 18.49 -1.37 22.00
C GLN A 44 18.14 -1.87 20.59
N TYR A 45 17.77 -1.05 19.61
CA TYR A 45 17.38 -1.58 18.28
C TYR A 45 17.98 -0.77 17.13
N SER A 46 19.00 -1.32 16.48
CA SER A 46 19.55 -0.79 15.22
C SER A 46 20.21 -1.93 14.43
N SER A 47 19.40 -2.74 13.73
CA SER A 47 19.95 -3.50 12.59
C SER A 47 19.99 -2.65 11.32
N GLU A 48 19.23 -1.56 11.23
CA GLU A 48 19.26 -0.68 10.07
C GLU A 48 19.50 0.77 10.50
N LYS A 49 20.73 1.24 10.26
CA LYS A 49 21.22 2.61 10.47
C LYS A 49 20.55 3.65 9.56
N VAL A 50 19.26 3.50 9.22
CA VAL A 50 18.59 4.42 8.28
C VAL A 50 17.79 5.48 9.05
N ALA A 51 18.47 6.60 9.22
CA ALA A 51 17.91 7.94 9.39
C ALA A 51 17.12 8.24 10.67
N LYS A 52 17.82 8.32 11.82
CA LYS A 52 17.33 9.08 12.98
C LYS A 52 16.91 10.49 12.55
N LYS A 53 15.65 10.87 12.74
CA LYS A 53 15.15 12.25 12.72
C LYS A 53 15.50 13.05 11.45
N SER A 54 15.43 12.45 10.26
CA SER A 54 15.71 13.11 8.98
C SER A 54 14.51 13.86 8.39
N LYS A 55 14.76 14.80 7.48
CA LYS A 55 13.71 15.43 6.67
C LYS A 55 13.42 14.53 5.47
N VAL A 56 12.16 14.20 5.24
CA VAL A 56 11.71 13.35 4.14
C VAL A 56 10.61 14.03 3.34
N HIS A 57 10.44 13.58 2.10
CA HIS A 57 9.21 13.76 1.34
C HIS A 57 8.39 12.49 1.45
N LEU A 58 7.14 12.61 1.87
CA LEU A 58 6.14 11.56 1.77
C LEU A 58 5.30 11.86 0.53
N PHE A 59 5.26 10.93 -0.40
CA PHE A 59 4.36 10.93 -1.55
C PHE A 59 3.25 9.92 -1.30
N LEU A 60 2.03 10.29 -1.64
CA LEU A 60 0.85 9.45 -1.53
C LEU A 60 0.13 9.46 -2.87
N SER A 61 -0.12 8.27 -3.39
CA SER A 61 -0.92 8.01 -4.59
C SER A 61 -1.97 6.94 -4.25
N LEU A 62 -2.75 6.48 -5.24
CA LEU A 62 -3.60 5.30 -5.09
C LEU A 62 -2.81 3.98 -5.09
N SER A 63 -1.58 3.99 -5.64
CA SER A 63 -0.73 2.80 -5.69
C SER A 63 0.02 2.57 -4.37
N GLY A 64 0.43 3.63 -3.68
CA GLY A 64 1.22 3.47 -2.46
C GLY A 64 1.63 4.76 -1.75
N ILE A 65 2.48 4.56 -0.75
CA ILE A 65 3.17 5.61 -0.01
C ILE A 65 4.67 5.45 -0.25
N ASP A 66 5.29 6.51 -0.78
CA ASP A 66 6.73 6.58 -0.99
C ASP A 66 7.37 7.59 -0.04
N VAL A 67 8.46 7.19 0.59
CA VAL A 67 9.21 8.00 1.55
C VAL A 67 10.61 8.23 1.02
N LEU A 68 10.89 9.44 0.58
CA LEU A 68 12.18 9.82 -0.02
C LEU A 68 12.96 10.74 0.92
N GLU A 69 14.28 10.59 0.96
CA GLU A 69 15.14 11.54 1.67
C GLU A 69 15.06 12.92 1.01
N SER A 70 14.88 13.99 1.81
CA SER A 70 14.60 15.32 1.24
C SER A 70 15.70 15.89 0.34
N LYS A 71 16.97 15.59 0.64
CA LYS A 71 18.13 16.17 -0.05
C LYS A 71 18.45 15.40 -1.33
N THR A 72 18.70 14.11 -1.21
CA THR A 72 19.13 13.26 -2.33
C THR A 72 17.98 12.77 -3.19
N LYS A 73 16.74 12.83 -2.69
CA LYS A 73 15.57 12.17 -3.28
C LYS A 73 15.71 10.64 -3.37
N PHE A 74 16.64 10.06 -2.61
CA PHE A 74 16.79 8.62 -2.55
C PHE A 74 15.56 7.98 -1.87
N PRO A 75 14.94 6.95 -2.47
CA PRO A 75 13.81 6.24 -1.88
C PRO A 75 14.28 5.47 -0.64
N LEU A 76 13.66 5.76 0.51
CA LEU A 76 13.93 5.06 1.76
C LEU A 76 12.97 3.87 1.92
N TYR A 77 11.69 4.10 1.67
CA TYR A 77 10.64 3.10 1.81
C TYR A 77 9.55 3.31 0.76
N THR A 78 9.06 2.20 0.20
CA THR A 78 7.91 2.15 -0.69
C THR A 78 6.93 1.15 -0.11
N CYS A 79 5.74 1.61 0.23
CA CYS A 79 4.69 0.80 0.85
C CYS A 79 3.47 0.79 -0.08
N PRO A 80 3.20 -0.32 -0.79
CA PRO A 80 1.96 -0.45 -1.56
C PRO A 80 0.76 -0.25 -0.65
N LEU A 81 -0.28 0.43 -1.14
CA LEU A 81 -1.41 0.81 -0.30
C LEU A 81 -2.20 -0.39 0.22
N SER A 82 -2.17 -1.50 -0.55
CA SER A 82 -2.68 -2.81 -0.17
C SER A 82 -2.02 -3.43 1.07
N THR A 83 -0.79 -3.01 1.38
CA THR A 83 -0.04 -3.50 2.56
C THR A 83 -0.27 -2.65 3.80
N VAL A 84 -0.79 -1.43 3.64
CA VAL A 84 -1.12 -0.54 4.76
C VAL A 84 -2.33 -1.11 5.49
N SER A 85 -2.25 -1.21 6.81
CA SER A 85 -3.29 -1.81 7.65
C SER A 85 -3.88 -0.83 8.66
N PHE A 86 -3.11 0.18 9.08
CA PHE A 86 -3.53 1.13 10.10
C PHE A 86 -2.86 2.50 9.89
N CYS A 87 -3.57 3.58 10.18
CA CYS A 87 -3.00 4.93 10.23
C CYS A 87 -3.72 5.77 11.28
N ALA A 88 -2.96 6.52 12.09
CA ALA A 88 -3.53 7.36 13.15
C ALA A 88 -2.58 8.48 13.59
N LEU A 89 -3.13 9.43 14.34
CA LEU A 89 -2.35 10.36 15.16
C LEU A 89 -1.87 9.64 16.43
N LEU A 90 -0.68 10.02 16.92
CA LEU A 90 -0.20 9.58 18.22
C LEU A 90 -1.09 10.20 19.33
N PRO A 91 -1.63 9.41 20.27
CA PRO A 91 -2.54 9.93 21.30
C PRO A 91 -1.91 11.04 22.17
N SER A 92 -0.62 10.94 22.48
CA SER A 92 0.11 11.94 23.26
C SER A 92 0.50 13.20 22.47
N SER A 93 0.41 13.19 21.13
CA SER A 93 0.81 14.32 20.31
C SER A 93 0.14 14.34 18.94
N ARG A 94 -0.78 15.28 18.72
CA ARG A 94 -1.42 15.49 17.39
C ARG A 94 -0.45 15.94 16.28
N LYS A 95 0.79 16.28 16.63
CA LYS A 95 1.85 16.63 15.68
C LYS A 95 2.58 15.40 15.15
N VAL A 96 2.34 14.24 15.74
CA VAL A 96 2.94 12.97 15.37
C VAL A 96 1.83 12.07 14.83
N PHE A 97 2.11 11.42 13.73
CA PHE A 97 1.24 10.41 13.15
C PHE A 97 2.08 9.25 12.68
N GLY A 98 1.43 8.11 12.47
CA GLY A 98 2.09 6.97 11.87
C GLY A 98 1.12 6.09 11.12
N PHE A 99 1.69 5.23 10.28
CA PHE A 99 0.96 4.16 9.63
C PHE A 99 1.70 2.83 9.81
N VAL A 100 0.95 1.74 9.73
CA VAL A 100 1.45 0.37 9.79
C VAL A 100 1.29 -0.25 8.41
N ALA A 101 2.36 -0.88 7.92
CA ALA A 101 2.34 -1.63 6.66
C ALA A 101 3.05 -2.98 6.81
N ARG A 102 2.54 -4.00 6.13
CA ARG A 102 3.20 -5.32 6.04
C ARG A 102 4.43 -5.22 5.14
N HIS A 103 5.53 -5.84 5.54
CA HIS A 103 6.74 -5.90 4.74
C HIS A 103 6.50 -6.77 3.49
N PRO A 104 6.92 -6.36 2.28
CA PRO A 104 6.61 -7.10 1.06
C PRO A 104 7.32 -8.46 0.97
N ALA A 105 8.49 -8.59 1.61
CA ALA A 105 9.32 -9.81 1.55
C ALA A 105 9.34 -10.62 2.85
N ALA A 106 8.61 -10.20 3.89
CA ALA A 106 8.63 -10.87 5.19
C ALA A 106 7.26 -10.76 5.86
N ASP A 107 6.88 -11.78 6.64
CA ASP A 107 5.61 -11.77 7.37
C ASP A 107 5.67 -10.94 8.65
N VAL A 108 6.15 -9.71 8.53
CA VAL A 108 6.34 -8.76 9.62
C VAL A 108 5.66 -7.44 9.27
N HIS A 109 5.22 -6.72 10.29
CA HIS A 109 4.62 -5.39 10.13
C HIS A 109 5.60 -4.33 10.60
N HIS A 110 5.56 -3.17 9.97
CA HIS A 110 6.37 -2.02 10.36
C HIS A 110 5.47 -0.82 10.63
N CYS A 111 5.72 -0.14 11.74
CA CYS A 111 5.15 1.17 12.04
C CYS A 111 6.12 2.27 11.61
N TYR A 112 5.65 3.20 10.79
CA TYR A 112 6.40 4.35 10.30
C TYR A 112 5.88 5.61 10.97
N LEU A 113 6.75 6.32 11.68
CA LEU A 113 6.37 7.50 12.48
C LEU A 113 6.91 8.79 11.87
N PHE A 114 6.05 9.79 11.77
CA PHE A 114 6.33 11.09 11.19
C PHE A 114 5.86 12.21 12.10
N GLN A 115 6.47 13.38 11.97
CA GLN A 115 6.11 14.58 12.69
C GLN A 115 5.88 15.75 11.74
N SER A 116 4.72 16.40 11.88
CA SER A 116 4.37 17.67 11.23
C SER A 116 3.46 18.51 12.11
N LYS A 117 3.76 19.80 12.24
CA LYS A 117 2.90 20.75 12.98
C LYS A 117 1.62 21.09 12.23
N LYS A 118 1.66 21.07 10.89
CA LYS A 118 0.59 21.59 10.04
C LYS A 118 -0.23 20.48 9.38
N PHE A 119 0.44 19.39 8.98
CA PHE A 119 -0.16 18.44 8.05
C PHE A 119 -0.57 17.11 8.68
N SER A 120 -0.21 16.82 9.94
CA SER A 120 -0.45 15.49 10.54
C SER A 120 -1.92 15.05 10.49
N PRO A 121 -2.92 15.88 10.88
CA PRO A 121 -4.32 15.45 10.79
C PRO A 121 -4.79 15.24 9.35
N VAL A 122 -4.38 16.13 8.44
CA VAL A 122 -4.74 16.07 7.02
C VAL A 122 -4.14 14.83 6.36
N LEU A 123 -2.89 14.50 6.68
CA LEU A 123 -2.21 13.30 6.18
C LEU A 123 -2.88 12.01 6.65
N VAL A 124 -3.30 11.93 7.92
CA VAL A 124 -4.04 10.76 8.41
C VAL A 124 -5.35 10.60 7.66
N SER A 125 -6.08 11.69 7.40
CA SER A 125 -7.31 11.63 6.60
C SER A 125 -7.04 11.18 5.17
N LEU A 126 -6.06 11.78 4.49
CA LEU A 126 -5.72 11.45 3.10
C LEU A 126 -5.26 9.99 2.94
N ILE A 127 -4.40 9.52 3.85
CA ILE A 127 -3.97 8.11 3.87
C ILE A 127 -5.17 7.20 4.13
N GLY A 128 -6.05 7.57 5.06
CA GLY A 128 -7.27 6.82 5.36
C GLY A 128 -8.21 6.69 4.16
N ASP A 129 -8.42 7.79 3.43
CA ASP A 129 -9.26 7.81 2.22
C ASP A 129 -8.64 6.96 1.11
N ALA A 130 -7.34 7.11 0.86
CA ALA A 130 -6.63 6.34 -0.16
C ALA A 130 -6.58 4.83 0.17
N PHE A 131 -6.38 4.48 1.44
CA PHE A 131 -6.47 3.11 1.94
C PHE A 131 -7.87 2.49 1.73
N GLN A 132 -8.93 3.24 2.06
CA GLN A 132 -10.31 2.76 1.85
C GLN A 132 -10.63 2.58 0.37
N ALA A 133 -10.17 3.52 -0.48
CA ALA A 133 -10.32 3.41 -1.93
C ALA A 133 -9.60 2.17 -2.48
N SER A 134 -8.35 1.95 -2.07
CA SER A 134 -7.55 0.79 -2.48
C SER A 134 -8.21 -0.54 -2.13
N LYS A 135 -8.70 -0.71 -0.88
CA LYS A 135 -9.41 -1.93 -0.46
C LYS A 135 -10.68 -2.22 -1.26
N LYS A 136 -11.42 -1.15 -1.62
CA LYS A 136 -12.64 -1.28 -2.45
C LYS A 136 -12.29 -1.71 -3.88
N GLU A 137 -11.21 -1.17 -4.42
CA GLU A 137 -10.72 -1.54 -5.75
C GLU A 137 -10.25 -3.00 -5.77
N GLU A 138 -9.46 -3.44 -4.80
CA GLU A 138 -9.01 -4.83 -4.69
C GLU A 138 -10.18 -5.82 -4.65
N SER A 139 -11.20 -5.52 -3.84
CA SER A 139 -12.41 -6.34 -3.74
C SER A 139 -13.14 -6.45 -5.09
N THR A 140 -13.20 -5.34 -5.84
CA THR A 140 -13.83 -5.28 -7.16
C THR A 140 -13.00 -6.05 -8.19
N ARG A 141 -11.68 -5.90 -8.15
CA ARG A 141 -10.74 -6.48 -9.09
C ARG A 141 -10.65 -8.01 -8.92
N GLY A 142 -10.62 -8.50 -7.69
CA GLY A 142 -10.72 -9.94 -7.39
C GLY A 142 -12.01 -10.56 -7.92
N GLY A 143 -13.15 -9.86 -7.80
CA GLY A 143 -14.42 -10.30 -8.39
C GLY A 143 -14.38 -10.36 -9.92
N ARG A 144 -13.76 -9.36 -10.57
CA ARG A 144 -13.60 -9.33 -12.04
C ARG A 144 -12.73 -10.49 -12.53
N ASP A 145 -11.63 -10.80 -11.84
CA ASP A 145 -10.73 -11.88 -12.24
C ASP A 145 -11.42 -13.25 -12.21
N LEU A 146 -12.23 -13.52 -11.18
CA LEU A 146 -13.04 -14.74 -11.09
C LEU A 146 -14.06 -14.85 -12.25
N ILE A 147 -14.72 -13.73 -12.59
CA ILE A 147 -15.67 -13.68 -13.71
C ILE A 147 -14.94 -13.95 -15.04
N VAL A 148 -13.78 -13.32 -15.24
CA VAL A 148 -12.96 -13.52 -16.45
C VAL A 148 -12.51 -14.96 -16.58
N GLU A 149 -12.09 -15.59 -15.49
CA GLU A 149 -11.68 -17.00 -15.48
C GLU A 149 -12.86 -17.94 -15.79
N ALA A 150 -14.03 -17.70 -15.19
CA ALA A 150 -15.25 -18.45 -15.47
C ALA A 150 -15.70 -18.31 -16.95
N LEU A 151 -15.63 -17.09 -17.50
CA LEU A 151 -15.95 -16.83 -18.90
C LEU A 151 -14.97 -17.52 -19.86
N ARG A 152 -13.66 -17.51 -19.55
CA ARG A 152 -12.64 -18.23 -20.32
C ARG A 152 -12.92 -19.74 -20.34
N HIS A 153 -13.28 -20.32 -19.19
CA HIS A 153 -13.62 -21.74 -19.11
C HIS A 153 -14.88 -22.08 -19.94
N LYS A 154 -15.94 -21.27 -19.81
CA LYS A 154 -17.18 -21.44 -20.59
C LYS A 154 -16.93 -21.32 -22.10
N ASN A 155 -16.13 -20.34 -22.53
CA ASN A 155 -15.80 -20.16 -23.94
C ASN A 155 -15.06 -21.39 -24.50
N LYS A 156 -14.11 -21.95 -23.74
CA LYS A 156 -13.39 -23.18 -24.11
C LYS A 156 -14.31 -24.38 -24.30
N ILE A 157 -15.31 -24.56 -23.42
CA ILE A 157 -16.32 -25.63 -23.56
C ILE A 157 -17.16 -25.41 -24.81
N LEU A 158 -17.70 -24.20 -24.99
CA LEU A 158 -18.53 -23.87 -26.15
C LEU A 158 -17.76 -24.04 -27.46
N GLN A 159 -16.48 -23.66 -27.52
CA GLN A 159 -15.64 -23.89 -28.70
C GLN A 159 -15.48 -25.39 -29.02
N ARG A 160 -15.32 -26.24 -27.99
CA ARG A 160 -15.26 -27.70 -28.17
C ARG A 160 -16.59 -28.25 -28.71
N GLU A 161 -17.72 -27.91 -28.10
CA GLU A 161 -19.04 -28.37 -28.55
C GLU A 161 -19.33 -27.90 -29.99
N ASN A 162 -19.03 -26.63 -30.29
CA ASN A 162 -19.24 -26.07 -31.63
C ASN A 162 -18.36 -26.78 -32.68
N SER A 163 -17.13 -27.14 -32.33
CA SER A 163 -16.26 -27.94 -33.21
C SER A 163 -16.80 -29.35 -33.47
N GLU A 164 -17.40 -29.98 -32.46
CA GLU A 164 -18.00 -31.31 -32.58
C GLU A 164 -19.29 -31.28 -33.41
N LEU A 165 -20.16 -30.30 -33.16
CA LEU A 165 -21.38 -30.10 -33.94
C LEU A 165 -21.08 -29.82 -35.41
N LYS A 166 -20.07 -29.00 -35.70
CA LYS A 166 -19.61 -28.76 -37.08
C LYS A 166 -19.17 -30.04 -37.77
N ARG A 167 -18.40 -30.91 -37.08
CA ARG A 167 -18.01 -32.23 -37.63
C ARG A 167 -19.20 -33.13 -37.93
N ARG A 168 -20.22 -33.14 -37.06
CA ARG A 168 -21.44 -33.93 -37.28
C ARG A 168 -22.26 -33.42 -38.48
N LEU A 169 -22.38 -32.10 -38.63
CA LEU A 169 -23.09 -31.48 -39.76
C LEU A 169 -22.39 -31.75 -41.09
N THR A 170 -21.05 -31.73 -41.13
CA THR A 170 -20.30 -32.05 -42.35
C THR A 170 -20.38 -33.51 -42.75
N GLY A 171 -20.66 -34.43 -41.81
CA GLY A 171 -20.82 -35.86 -42.08
C GLY A 171 -22.24 -36.30 -42.43
N HIS A 172 -23.20 -35.37 -42.54
CA HIS A 172 -24.61 -35.66 -42.86
C HIS A 172 -25.01 -35.20 -44.29
N ASN A 173 -24.03 -34.78 -45.10
CA ASN A 173 -24.21 -34.24 -46.45
C ASN A 173 -23.72 -35.19 -47.56
N ASP A 174 -23.49 -36.47 -47.25
CA ASP A 174 -23.20 -37.54 -48.23
C ASP A 174 -24.35 -38.54 -48.30
#